data_AF-A0AAP0CJW1-F1
#
_entry.id   AF-A0AAP0CJW1-F1
#
_cell.length_a   1.000
_cell.length_b   1.000
_cell.length_c   1.000
_cell.angle_alpha   90.00
_cell.angle_beta   90.00
_cell.angle_gamma   90.00
#
_symmetry.space_group_name_H-M   'P 1'
#
loop_
_entity.id
_entity.type
_entity.pdbx_description
1 polymer ?
#
loop_
_entity_poly.entity_id
_entity_poly.type
_entity_poly.pdbx_seq_one_letter_code
_entity_poly.pdbx_strand_id
1 'polypeptide(L)'
;MVIELFSDVVPKTAENFRALCTGEKGIGPVTGKPLHYKGTVFYKIDQRLAAEGGDIENRKGRAGGGECIYGNGRYFEDENSERTHERGTLSMALFDSRNSNGSTFILCFRDEFRDLDGCHVVFGKVIKGMEIVTKIEDVGSPKGPIQEVKIENCGELSEDQKSNVMVPDEEMINKKLNPWVYLDISIGEGPVGRMVIELFSDVVPKTAENFRALCTGEKGIGPVTGKPLHYKGTVFYKIDQRLAAEGGDIENKKGRAGGGECIYGNGRYFEDENFERTHERGTLSMALFDRGNTNGSTFILCFRDEFRHLDGCHVVFGKVIKGMEIVTKIEDVGSPKGPIQEVKIENCGELSEDQKSNVMVPDEGTAFLIHKTS
;
A
#
# COMPACT_ATOMS: atom_id res chain seq x y z
N MET A 1 10.80 -0.39 5.13
CA MET A 1 10.62 0.83 4.31
C MET A 1 11.43 0.68 3.04
N VAL A 2 10.96 1.24 1.92
CA VAL A 2 11.66 1.25 0.63
C VAL A 2 12.19 2.65 0.35
N ILE A 3 13.44 2.73 -0.05
CA ILE A 3 14.15 3.99 -0.32
C ILE A 3 14.52 4.03 -1.80
N GLU A 4 14.12 5.10 -2.48
CA GLU A 4 14.66 5.49 -3.76
C GLU A 4 15.97 6.23 -3.54
N LEU A 5 17.03 5.84 -4.26
CA LEU A 5 18.30 6.57 -4.26
C LEU A 5 18.41 7.48 -5.47
N PHE A 6 18.93 8.68 -5.25
CA PHE A 6 19.16 9.68 -6.29
C PHE A 6 20.54 9.47 -6.94
N SER A 7 20.76 8.28 -7.51
CA SER A 7 22.06 7.90 -8.07
C SER A 7 22.46 8.67 -9.33
N ASP A 8 21.51 9.32 -9.98
CA ASP A 8 21.70 10.26 -11.08
C ASP A 8 22.32 11.59 -10.62
N VAL A 9 22.01 12.03 -9.40
CA VAL A 9 22.48 13.31 -8.83
C VAL A 9 23.70 13.13 -7.93
N VAL A 10 23.66 12.13 -7.05
CA VAL A 10 24.70 11.86 -6.03
C VAL A 10 25.19 10.41 -6.12
N PRO A 11 25.81 10.01 -7.24
CA PRO A 11 26.16 8.63 -7.54
C PRO A 11 27.04 7.97 -6.48
N LYS A 12 28.03 8.67 -5.91
CA LYS A 12 28.93 8.10 -4.90
C LYS A 12 28.22 7.90 -3.57
N THR A 13 27.42 8.87 -3.16
CA THR A 13 26.66 8.82 -1.90
C THR A 13 25.62 7.70 -1.96
N ALA A 14 24.90 7.60 -3.08
CA ALA A 14 23.96 6.53 -3.35
C ALA A 14 24.65 5.15 -3.38
N GLU A 15 25.79 5.02 -4.07
CA GLU A 15 26.54 3.77 -4.12
C GLU A 15 27.02 3.34 -2.73
N ASN A 16 27.56 4.27 -1.93
CA ASN A 16 27.98 4.01 -0.57
C ASN A 16 26.83 3.46 0.28
N PHE A 17 25.68 4.13 0.27
CA PHE A 17 24.51 3.67 1.02
C PHE A 17 24.00 2.30 0.52
N ARG A 18 23.92 2.09 -0.80
CA ARG A 18 23.51 0.82 -1.40
C ARG A 18 24.42 -0.33 -0.96
N ALA A 19 25.72 -0.16 -1.09
CA ALA A 19 26.70 -1.19 -0.76
C ALA A 19 26.72 -1.54 0.73
N LEU A 20 26.49 -0.56 1.61
CA LEU A 20 26.32 -0.80 3.06
C LEU A 20 24.97 -1.47 3.39
N CYS A 21 23.96 -1.33 2.55
CA CYS A 21 22.72 -2.11 2.66
C CYS A 21 22.93 -3.57 2.23
N THR A 22 23.64 -3.83 1.14
CA THR A 22 23.84 -5.20 0.61
C THR A 22 24.97 -5.96 1.31
N GLY A 23 25.92 -5.24 1.91
CA GLY A 23 27.12 -5.85 2.51
C GLY A 23 28.13 -6.36 1.47
N GLU A 24 27.98 -6.01 0.19
CA GLU A 24 28.76 -6.57 -0.93
C GLU A 24 30.27 -6.30 -0.82
N LYS A 25 30.66 -5.26 -0.08
CA LYS A 25 32.05 -4.84 0.10
C LYS A 25 32.76 -5.58 1.24
N GLY A 26 32.06 -6.40 2.01
CA GLY A 26 32.66 -7.26 3.04
C GLY A 26 33.16 -6.47 4.26
N ILE A 27 34.47 -6.54 4.52
CA ILE A 27 35.11 -5.94 5.71
C ILE A 27 35.85 -4.66 5.31
N GLY A 28 35.65 -3.59 6.09
CA GLY A 28 36.27 -2.29 5.88
C GLY A 28 37.78 -2.32 6.17
N PRO A 29 38.64 -1.81 5.26
CA PRO A 29 40.09 -1.82 5.46
C PRO A 29 40.58 -0.90 6.59
N VAL A 30 39.84 0.15 6.95
CA VAL A 30 40.25 1.11 7.99
C VAL A 30 39.90 0.57 9.38
N THR A 31 38.70 0.02 9.55
CA THR A 31 38.16 -0.34 10.87
C THR A 31 38.20 -1.84 11.16
N GLY A 32 38.35 -2.67 10.12
CA GLY A 32 38.23 -4.12 10.24
C GLY A 32 36.81 -4.58 10.60
N LYS A 33 35.79 -3.72 10.47
CA LYS A 33 34.39 -4.04 10.76
C LYS A 33 33.62 -4.37 9.48
N PRO A 34 32.51 -5.13 9.56
CA PRO A 34 31.66 -5.36 8.39
C PRO A 34 31.07 -4.05 7.86
N LEU A 35 31.25 -3.81 6.56
CA LEU A 35 30.64 -2.72 5.79
C LEU A 35 29.17 -3.06 5.51
N HIS A 36 28.36 -3.09 6.57
CA HIS A 36 26.95 -3.48 6.48
C HIS A 36 26.10 -2.87 7.60
N TYR A 37 24.96 -2.25 7.24
CA TYR A 37 24.02 -1.65 8.19
C TYR A 37 23.24 -2.64 9.06
N LYS A 38 23.18 -3.92 8.70
CA LYS A 38 22.46 -4.92 9.48
C LYS A 38 22.97 -4.96 10.93
N GLY A 39 22.05 -4.73 11.86
CA GLY A 39 22.29 -4.67 13.30
C GLY A 39 22.78 -3.30 13.82
N THR A 40 22.87 -2.28 12.96
CA THR A 40 23.10 -0.90 13.42
C THR A 40 21.81 -0.30 13.99
N VAL A 41 21.91 0.76 14.78
CA VAL A 41 20.78 1.40 15.46
C VAL A 41 20.65 2.86 15.05
N PHE A 42 19.45 3.42 15.16
CA PHE A 42 19.27 4.86 15.23
C PHE A 42 19.61 5.31 16.66
N TYR A 43 20.79 5.89 16.83
CA TYR A 43 21.33 6.23 18.15
C TYR A 43 20.85 7.60 18.65
N LYS A 44 20.32 8.45 17.77
CA LYS A 44 19.73 9.74 18.10
C LYS A 44 18.43 9.88 17.35
N ILE A 45 17.35 10.17 18.07
CA ILE A 45 16.02 10.37 17.51
C ILE A 45 15.42 11.57 18.23
N ASP A 46 15.40 12.72 17.55
CA ASP A 46 14.65 13.88 17.99
C ASP A 46 13.29 13.84 17.31
N GLN A 47 12.24 13.59 18.10
CA GLN A 47 10.86 13.43 17.64
C GLN A 47 10.35 14.61 16.79
N ARG A 48 10.97 15.79 16.86
CA ARG A 48 10.52 16.97 16.09
C ARG A 48 11.40 17.32 14.90
N LEU A 49 12.54 16.65 14.74
CA LEU A 49 13.56 17.04 13.77
C LEU A 49 13.88 15.87 12.83
N ALA A 50 14.61 14.88 13.35
CA ALA A 50 15.16 13.78 12.55
C ALA A 50 15.72 12.68 13.46
N ALA A 51 16.01 11.54 12.84
CA ALA A 51 16.84 10.49 13.43
C ALA A 51 18.21 10.40 12.74
N GLU A 52 19.23 10.01 13.49
CA GLU A 52 20.56 9.66 12.99
C GLU A 52 20.85 8.19 13.29
N GLY A 53 21.40 7.48 12.31
CA GLY A 53 21.75 6.07 12.41
C GLY A 53 22.85 5.68 11.45
N GLY A 54 23.06 4.37 11.30
CA GLY A 54 23.99 3.83 10.31
C GLY A 54 25.46 3.81 10.74
N ASP A 55 25.78 4.00 12.03
CA ASP A 55 27.15 3.82 12.51
C ASP A 55 27.53 2.32 12.52
N ILE A 56 28.26 1.90 11.49
CA ILE A 56 28.69 0.51 11.31
C ILE A 56 29.87 0.13 12.23
N GLU A 57 30.60 1.13 12.75
CA GLU A 57 31.75 0.94 13.63
C GLU A 57 31.30 0.74 15.07
N ASN A 58 30.60 1.74 15.61
CA ASN A 58 30.06 1.74 16.95
C ASN A 58 28.57 1.45 16.89
N ARG A 59 28.23 0.22 16.49
CA ARG A 59 26.86 -0.33 16.36
C ARG A 59 25.91 -0.11 17.55
N LYS A 60 26.38 0.50 18.64
CA LYS A 60 25.66 0.86 19.87
C LYS A 60 25.62 2.38 20.16
N GLY A 61 26.02 3.25 19.22
CA GLY A 61 25.74 4.68 19.23
C GLY A 61 26.83 5.60 19.81
N ARG A 62 27.83 5.95 18.99
CA ARG A 62 28.61 7.17 19.21
C ARG A 62 29.04 7.76 17.87
N ALA A 63 28.62 9.00 17.59
CA ALA A 63 28.99 9.76 16.40
C ALA A 63 30.48 9.63 16.07
N GLY A 64 30.79 8.80 15.08
CA GLY A 64 32.14 8.50 14.60
C GLY A 64 32.26 8.60 13.07
N GLY A 65 31.19 9.04 12.40
CA GLY A 65 31.04 9.07 10.94
C GLY A 65 30.87 7.68 10.31
N GLY A 66 31.52 6.67 10.87
CA GLY A 66 31.62 5.32 10.32
C GLY A 66 32.40 5.29 9.00
N GLU A 67 33.06 4.18 8.71
CA GLU A 67 33.84 4.02 7.48
C GLU A 67 32.94 3.92 6.23
N CYS A 68 33.33 4.56 5.14
CA CYS A 68 32.67 4.43 3.83
C CYS A 68 33.23 3.25 3.01
N ILE A 69 32.63 2.97 1.86
CA ILE A 69 33.06 1.84 1.00
C ILE A 69 34.33 2.11 0.17
N TYR A 70 34.83 3.33 0.16
CA TYR A 70 35.91 3.73 -0.74
C TYR A 70 37.26 3.48 -0.07
N GLY A 71 37.94 2.41 -0.47
CA GLY A 71 39.15 1.85 0.18
C GLY A 71 40.40 2.74 0.26
N ASN A 72 40.31 4.02 -0.09
CA ASN A 72 41.40 5.00 0.01
C ASN A 72 41.19 6.00 1.17
N GLY A 73 40.10 5.91 1.93
CA GLY A 73 39.83 6.83 3.03
C GLY A 73 38.65 6.40 3.90
N ARG A 74 38.62 6.90 5.14
CA ARG A 74 37.50 6.68 6.07
C ARG A 74 36.23 7.41 5.64
N TYR A 75 36.39 8.52 4.92
CA TYR A 75 35.33 9.41 4.48
C TYR A 75 35.45 9.74 2.99
N PHE A 76 34.37 10.25 2.40
CA PHE A 76 34.34 10.76 1.03
C PHE A 76 33.72 12.16 0.94
N GLU A 77 34.00 12.84 -0.17
CA GLU A 77 33.60 14.23 -0.44
C GLU A 77 32.09 14.38 -0.64
N ASP A 78 31.58 15.59 -0.37
CA ASP A 78 30.19 15.95 -0.61
C ASP A 78 29.93 16.02 -2.12
N GLU A 79 28.85 15.38 -2.57
CA GLU A 79 28.32 15.60 -3.91
C GLU A 79 27.33 16.76 -3.88
N ASN A 80 27.22 17.49 -5.00
CA ASN A 80 26.28 18.61 -5.07
C ASN A 80 24.84 18.09 -5.08
N SER A 81 24.11 18.34 -4.01
CA SER A 81 22.68 18.04 -3.91
C SER A 81 21.92 19.35 -3.71
N GLU A 82 21.18 19.77 -4.73
CA GLU A 82 20.24 20.91 -4.65
C GLU A 82 18.89 20.49 -4.04
N ARG A 83 18.76 19.22 -3.63
CA ARG A 83 17.53 18.69 -3.05
C ARG A 83 17.38 19.15 -1.60
N THR A 84 16.15 19.43 -1.21
CA THR A 84 15.76 19.89 0.11
C THR A 84 15.32 18.73 1.02
N HIS A 85 15.31 18.97 2.32
CA HIS A 85 14.83 18.05 3.34
C HIS A 85 13.33 18.23 3.55
N GLU A 86 12.62 17.15 3.27
CA GLU A 86 11.20 16.96 3.54
C GLU A 86 11.01 15.62 4.24
N ARG A 87 9.79 15.31 4.68
CA ARG A 87 9.54 14.12 5.48
C ARG A 87 9.94 12.86 4.72
N GLY A 88 10.76 12.03 5.37
CA GLY A 88 11.26 10.78 4.81
C GLY A 88 12.43 10.91 3.83
N THR A 89 13.04 12.09 3.67
CA THR A 89 14.33 12.18 2.97
C THR A 89 15.47 11.63 3.82
N LEU A 90 16.47 11.08 3.13
CA LEU A 90 17.73 10.64 3.72
C LEU A 90 18.88 11.51 3.24
N SER A 91 19.75 11.90 4.16
CA SER A 91 20.96 12.66 3.88
C SER A 91 22.14 12.18 4.73
N MET A 92 23.36 12.49 4.30
CA MET A 92 24.55 12.09 5.06
C MET A 92 24.67 12.86 6.37
N ALA A 93 24.93 12.16 7.47
CA ALA A 93 25.33 12.80 8.71
C ALA A 93 26.83 13.12 8.65
N LEU A 94 27.19 14.39 8.81
CA LEU A 94 28.58 14.83 8.83
C LEU A 94 29.23 14.47 10.17
N PHE A 95 30.47 13.99 10.14
CA PHE A 95 31.22 13.67 11.36
C PHE A 95 31.87 14.90 11.99
N ASP A 96 32.55 15.71 11.18
CA ASP A 96 33.32 16.88 11.64
C ASP A 96 32.93 18.12 10.83
N SER A 97 33.28 18.11 9.55
CA SER A 97 33.00 19.19 8.61
C SER A 97 32.44 18.66 7.29
N ARG A 98 32.22 19.54 6.31
CA ARG A 98 32.00 19.15 4.92
C ARG A 98 33.03 18.14 4.44
N ASN A 99 32.65 17.28 3.50
CA ASN A 99 33.47 16.21 2.95
C ASN A 99 33.88 15.13 3.96
N SER A 100 33.06 14.92 5.00
CA SER A 100 33.28 13.87 6.01
C SER A 100 32.22 12.76 5.95
N ASN A 101 31.70 12.48 4.76
CA ASN A 101 30.66 11.46 4.58
C ASN A 101 31.24 10.07 4.85
N GLY A 102 30.61 9.34 5.78
CA GLY A 102 30.99 8.00 6.17
C GLY A 102 29.86 7.00 5.92
N SER A 103 29.47 6.27 6.96
CA SER A 103 28.29 5.39 6.97
C SER A 103 27.08 6.02 7.68
N THR A 104 27.26 7.08 8.45
CA THR A 104 26.15 7.68 9.22
C THR A 104 25.22 8.51 8.35
N PHE A 105 23.91 8.40 8.58
CA PHE A 105 22.89 9.11 7.82
C PHE A 105 21.78 9.67 8.72
N ILE A 106 21.09 10.69 8.21
CA ILE A 106 19.93 11.37 8.79
C ILE A 106 18.67 10.87 8.07
N LEU A 107 17.60 10.63 8.83
CA LEU A 107 16.23 10.41 8.34
C LEU A 107 15.35 11.58 8.82
N CYS A 108 14.85 12.40 7.90
CA CYS A 108 14.08 13.59 8.21
C CYS A 108 12.63 13.26 8.61
N PHE A 109 12.12 13.89 9.68
CA PHE A 109 10.71 13.74 10.10
C PHE A 109 9.84 14.93 9.71
N ARG A 110 10.43 16.11 9.48
CA ARG A 110 9.65 17.32 9.18
C ARG A 110 9.23 17.37 7.73
N ASP A 111 8.02 17.86 7.48
CA ASP A 111 7.52 18.15 6.14
C ASP A 111 8.43 19.14 5.38
N GLU A 112 9.00 20.11 6.10
CA GLU A 112 10.08 20.97 5.61
C GLU A 112 11.13 21.16 6.72
N PHE A 113 12.41 20.90 6.39
CA PHE A 113 13.53 21.11 7.31
C PHE A 113 14.67 21.94 6.71
N ARG A 114 14.39 23.23 6.52
CA ARG A 114 15.29 24.21 5.88
C ARG A 114 16.66 24.36 6.55
N ASP A 115 16.79 24.06 7.85
CA ASP A 115 18.07 24.18 8.56
C ASP A 115 19.09 23.10 8.12
N LEU A 116 18.65 21.99 7.52
CA LEU A 116 19.53 20.96 6.98
C LEU A 116 19.87 21.19 5.50
N ASP A 117 19.11 22.03 4.80
CA ASP A 117 19.25 22.25 3.35
C ASP A 117 20.60 22.87 3.00
N GLY A 118 21.28 22.29 2.00
CA GLY A 118 22.62 22.71 1.59
C GLY A 118 23.74 22.42 2.60
N CYS A 119 23.41 21.83 3.76
CA CYS A 119 24.38 21.40 4.76
C CYS A 119 24.68 19.90 4.65
N HIS A 120 23.71 19.09 4.21
CA HIS A 120 23.84 17.64 4.11
C HIS A 120 23.50 17.14 2.71
N VAL A 121 24.26 16.16 2.21
CA VAL A 121 24.01 15.57 0.89
C VAL A 121 22.76 14.69 0.96
N VAL A 122 21.63 15.18 0.44
CA VAL A 122 20.41 14.39 0.29
C VAL A 122 20.62 13.36 -0.82
N PHE A 123 20.47 12.08 -0.49
CA PHE A 123 20.79 10.97 -1.38
C PHE A 123 19.66 9.98 -1.63
N GLY A 124 18.55 10.09 -0.89
CA GLY A 124 17.39 9.25 -1.16
C GLY A 124 16.13 9.73 -0.45
N LYS A 125 15.03 9.06 -0.75
CA LYS A 125 13.72 9.32 -0.15
C LYS A 125 12.98 8.01 0.10
N VAL A 126 12.29 7.94 1.24
CA VAL A 126 11.35 6.86 1.51
C VAL A 126 10.17 6.98 0.56
N ILE A 127 10.06 6.03 -0.36
CA ILE A 127 8.96 5.94 -1.34
C ILE A 127 7.86 4.96 -0.90
N LYS A 128 8.15 4.11 0.09
CA LYS A 128 7.20 3.16 0.66
C LYS A 128 7.52 2.88 2.13
N GLY A 129 6.51 2.75 2.96
CA GLY A 129 6.71 2.48 4.39
C GLY A 129 6.93 3.75 5.23
N MET A 130 6.24 4.85 4.90
CA MET A 130 6.34 6.12 5.64
C MET A 130 5.81 5.99 7.08
N GLU A 131 4.89 5.07 7.34
CA GLU A 131 4.43 4.71 8.69
C GLU A 131 5.56 4.15 9.57
N ILE A 132 6.60 3.55 8.97
CA ILE A 132 7.81 3.16 9.72
C ILE A 132 8.57 4.42 10.14
N VAL A 133 8.65 5.45 9.30
CA VAL A 133 9.26 6.74 9.67
C VAL A 133 8.53 7.35 10.88
N THR A 134 7.20 7.33 10.87
CA THR A 134 6.38 7.76 12.03
C THR A 134 6.67 6.93 13.28
N LYS A 135 6.76 5.59 13.16
CA LYS A 135 7.09 4.73 14.32
C LYS A 135 8.49 4.99 14.88
N ILE A 136 9.47 5.32 14.04
CA ILE A 136 10.82 5.71 14.47
C ILE A 136 10.76 7.06 15.19
N GLU A 137 10.03 8.03 14.64
CA GLU A 137 9.81 9.34 15.25
C GLU A 137 9.17 9.24 16.64
N ASP A 138 8.13 8.41 16.80
CA ASP A 138 7.36 8.24 18.04
C ASP A 138 8.18 7.75 19.24
N VAL A 139 9.30 7.07 18.99
CA VAL A 139 10.20 6.62 20.05
C VAL A 139 11.32 7.62 20.36
N GLY A 140 11.32 8.80 19.73
CA GLY A 140 12.28 9.87 19.96
C GLY A 140 12.14 10.56 21.31
N SER A 141 13.25 11.04 21.86
CA SER A 141 13.24 11.92 23.04
C SER A 141 14.49 12.79 23.11
N PRO A 142 14.46 13.91 23.87
CA PRO A 142 15.64 14.75 24.07
C PRO A 142 16.85 14.04 24.69
N LYS A 143 16.67 12.87 25.33
CA LYS A 143 17.74 12.08 25.95
C LYS A 143 18.20 10.90 25.09
N GLY A 144 17.74 10.82 23.84
CA GLY A 144 17.87 9.64 22.99
C GLY A 144 16.59 8.81 22.97
N PRO A 145 16.52 7.77 22.14
CA PRO A 145 15.28 7.05 21.92
C PRO A 145 14.82 6.29 23.17
N ILE A 146 13.52 6.30 23.45
CA ILE A 146 12.92 5.58 24.60
C ILE A 146 12.88 4.05 24.38
N GLN A 147 13.06 3.62 23.13
CA GLN A 147 13.17 2.24 22.71
C GLN A 147 14.26 2.12 21.64
N GLU A 148 15.08 1.07 21.68
CA GLU A 148 16.09 0.83 20.65
C GLU A 148 15.41 0.58 19.29
N VAL A 149 15.80 1.36 18.28
CA VAL A 149 15.41 1.15 16.88
C VAL A 149 16.60 0.56 16.13
N LYS A 150 16.48 -0.71 15.75
CA LYS A 150 17.53 -1.47 15.07
C LYS A 150 17.18 -1.74 13.60
N ILE A 151 18.19 -1.66 12.74
CA ILE A 151 18.11 -2.15 11.36
C ILE A 151 18.26 -3.67 11.38
N GLU A 152 17.15 -4.39 11.45
CA GLU A 152 17.14 -5.86 11.49
C GLU A 152 17.61 -6.47 10.16
N ASN A 153 17.24 -5.86 9.04
CA ASN A 153 17.68 -6.28 7.71
C ASN A 153 17.71 -5.10 6.72
N CYS A 154 18.58 -5.19 5.73
CA CYS A 154 18.68 -4.23 4.63
C CYS A 154 19.25 -4.89 3.37
N GLY A 155 18.93 -4.36 2.19
CA GLY A 155 19.42 -4.88 0.91
C GLY A 155 18.92 -4.10 -0.31
N GLU A 156 19.22 -4.61 -1.50
CA GLU A 156 18.71 -4.09 -2.77
C GLU A 156 17.56 -4.97 -3.27
N LEU A 157 16.52 -4.35 -3.82
CA LEU A 157 15.40 -5.07 -4.44
C LEU A 157 15.84 -5.82 -5.70
N SER A 158 15.27 -7.00 -5.96
CA SER A 158 15.41 -7.65 -7.27
C SER A 158 14.64 -6.87 -8.35
N GLU A 159 14.97 -7.07 -9.62
CA GLU A 159 14.25 -6.42 -10.74
C GLU A 159 12.74 -6.68 -10.71
N ASP A 160 12.31 -7.89 -10.38
CA ASP A 160 10.89 -8.23 -10.20
C ASP A 160 10.25 -7.49 -9.03
N GLN A 161 11.01 -7.21 -7.97
CA GLN A 161 10.50 -6.41 -6.85
C GLN A 161 10.52 -4.91 -7.17
N LYS A 162 11.46 -4.46 -7.99
CA LYS A 162 11.56 -3.08 -8.47
C LYS A 162 10.36 -2.72 -9.36
N SER A 163 9.96 -3.58 -10.28
CA SER A 163 8.77 -3.37 -11.14
C SER A 163 7.44 -3.38 -10.37
N ASN A 164 7.41 -3.97 -9.17
CA ASN A 164 6.26 -3.93 -8.26
C ASN A 164 6.29 -2.73 -7.29
N VAL A 165 7.39 -1.97 -7.28
CA VAL A 165 7.61 -0.80 -6.41
C VAL A 165 7.61 0.50 -7.20
N MET A 166 8.07 0.46 -8.45
CA MET A 166 8.02 1.56 -9.40
C MET A 166 7.05 1.25 -10.53
N VAL A 167 6.31 2.31 -10.92
CA VAL A 167 5.37 2.47 -12.05
C VAL A 167 3.89 2.46 -11.64
N PRO A 168 3.29 3.65 -11.58
CA PRO A 168 2.40 4.13 -12.63
C PRO A 168 3.22 4.94 -13.64
N ASP A 169 3.17 4.58 -14.92
CA ASP A 169 3.92 5.26 -15.99
C ASP A 169 3.55 6.76 -16.06
N GLU A 170 4.40 7.59 -16.66
CA GLU A 170 4.00 8.97 -17.03
C GLU A 170 2.73 8.99 -17.92
N GLU A 171 2.40 7.86 -18.57
CA GLU A 171 1.14 7.65 -19.28
C GLU A 171 -0.07 7.48 -18.33
N MET A 172 0.14 6.99 -17.10
CA MET A 172 -0.87 6.93 -16.01
C MET A 172 -1.10 8.29 -15.32
N ILE A 173 -0.15 9.24 -15.37
CA ILE A 173 -0.39 10.60 -14.85
C ILE A 173 -1.52 11.29 -15.64
N ASN A 174 -1.73 10.89 -16.90
CA ASN A 174 -2.83 11.37 -17.74
C ASN A 174 -4.06 10.44 -17.76
N LYS A 175 -4.00 9.27 -17.09
CA LYS A 175 -5.13 8.33 -16.98
C LYS A 175 -5.73 8.44 -15.58
N LYS A 176 -6.99 8.88 -15.51
CA LYS A 176 -7.74 8.95 -14.25
C LYS A 176 -7.62 7.61 -13.51
N LEU A 177 -7.03 7.62 -12.33
CA LEU A 177 -6.85 6.41 -11.52
C LEU A 177 -8.20 5.76 -11.24
N ASN A 178 -8.21 4.42 -11.27
CA ASN A 178 -9.39 3.63 -10.93
C ASN A 178 -9.86 3.94 -9.50
N PRO A 179 -11.18 4.14 -9.27
CA PRO A 179 -11.73 4.37 -7.94
C PRO A 179 -11.48 3.19 -7.02
N TRP A 180 -11.15 3.47 -5.75
CA TRP A 180 -10.99 2.46 -4.72
C TRP A 180 -12.10 2.61 -3.69
N VAL A 181 -12.82 1.52 -3.43
CA VAL A 181 -13.89 1.47 -2.46
C VAL A 181 -13.55 0.50 -1.34
N TYR A 182 -14.23 0.65 -0.20
CA TYR A 182 -14.08 -0.25 0.92
C TYR A 182 -15.41 -0.81 1.38
N LEU A 183 -15.37 -2.02 1.94
CA LEU A 183 -16.45 -2.68 2.65
C LEU A 183 -15.94 -3.10 4.04
N ASP A 184 -16.54 -2.57 5.11
CA ASP A 184 -16.32 -3.01 6.48
C ASP A 184 -17.26 -4.18 6.77
N ILE A 185 -16.68 -5.35 7.07
CA ILE A 185 -17.42 -6.62 7.18
C ILE A 185 -17.55 -7.05 8.63
N SER A 186 -18.73 -7.52 9.00
CA SER A 186 -19.00 -8.31 10.21
C SER A 186 -19.42 -9.73 9.83
N ILE A 187 -19.10 -10.68 10.70
CA ILE A 187 -19.55 -12.07 10.61
C ILE A 187 -20.11 -12.46 11.97
N GLY A 188 -21.37 -12.90 11.99
CA GLY A 188 -22.08 -13.18 13.24
C GLY A 188 -22.22 -11.93 14.10
N GLU A 189 -21.68 -11.97 15.32
CA GLU A 189 -21.85 -10.89 16.31
C GLU A 189 -20.75 -9.81 16.25
N GLY A 190 -19.73 -9.93 15.39
CA GLY A 190 -18.56 -9.05 15.45
C GLY A 190 -17.93 -8.63 14.11
N PRO A 191 -17.24 -7.47 14.08
CA PRO A 191 -16.48 -7.03 12.91
C PRO A 191 -15.27 -7.93 12.66
N VAL A 192 -15.00 -8.24 11.39
CA VAL A 192 -13.86 -9.08 10.96
C VAL A 192 -12.78 -8.31 10.20
N GLY A 193 -13.09 -7.11 9.72
CA GLY A 193 -12.13 -6.19 9.11
C GLY A 193 -12.69 -5.41 7.92
N ARG A 194 -11.80 -4.72 7.21
CA ARG A 194 -12.08 -3.93 6.00
C ARG A 194 -11.51 -4.59 4.76
N MET A 195 -12.34 -4.82 3.76
CA MET A 195 -11.90 -5.12 2.40
C MET A 195 -11.75 -3.82 1.60
N VAL A 196 -10.68 -3.70 0.82
CA VAL A 196 -10.50 -2.62 -0.17
C VAL A 196 -10.50 -3.21 -1.56
N ILE A 197 -11.26 -2.60 -2.45
CA ILE A 197 -11.55 -3.06 -3.80
C ILE A 197 -11.17 -1.96 -4.80
N GLU A 198 -10.35 -2.28 -5.78
CA GLU A 198 -10.16 -1.45 -6.97
C GLU A 198 -11.31 -1.70 -7.95
N LEU A 199 -11.90 -0.64 -8.50
CA LEU A 199 -12.94 -0.72 -9.53
C LEU A 199 -12.35 -0.38 -10.90
N PHE A 200 -12.53 -1.27 -11.88
CA PHE A 200 -11.98 -1.17 -13.24
C PHE A 200 -12.72 -0.15 -14.09
N SER A 201 -12.78 1.12 -13.66
CA SER A 201 -13.48 2.20 -14.35
C SER A 201 -12.91 2.54 -15.73
N ASP A 202 -11.67 2.14 -16.00
CA ASP A 202 -11.04 2.26 -17.29
C ASP A 202 -11.50 1.21 -18.31
N VAL A 203 -12.03 0.08 -17.84
CA VAL A 203 -12.54 -1.02 -18.68
C VAL A 203 -14.06 -1.04 -18.70
N VAL A 204 -14.70 -0.90 -17.53
CA VAL A 204 -16.16 -0.96 -17.35
C VAL A 204 -16.66 0.28 -16.57
N PRO A 205 -16.55 1.50 -17.15
CA PRO A 205 -16.87 2.75 -16.45
C PRO A 205 -18.28 2.82 -15.90
N LYS A 206 -19.29 2.29 -16.59
CA LYS A 206 -20.67 2.27 -16.07
C LYS A 206 -20.72 1.30 -14.87
N THR A 207 -20.30 0.06 -15.06
CA THR A 207 -20.39 -0.96 -14.00
C THR A 207 -19.64 -0.54 -12.73
N ALA A 208 -18.44 0.03 -12.89
CA ALA A 208 -17.66 0.60 -11.80
C ALA A 208 -18.37 1.77 -11.11
N GLU A 209 -18.93 2.73 -11.85
CA GLU A 209 -19.67 3.87 -11.28
C GLU A 209 -20.93 3.42 -10.52
N ASN A 210 -21.64 2.41 -11.02
CA ASN A 210 -22.78 1.81 -10.31
C ASN A 210 -22.35 1.27 -8.94
N PHE A 211 -21.30 0.46 -8.89
CA PHE A 211 -20.83 -0.11 -7.63
C PHE A 211 -20.26 0.96 -6.68
N ARG A 212 -19.50 1.93 -7.21
CA ARG A 212 -18.94 3.05 -6.42
C ARG A 212 -20.03 3.88 -5.76
N ALA A 213 -21.03 4.31 -6.52
CA ALA A 213 -22.13 5.11 -6.01
C ALA A 213 -22.99 4.35 -4.99
N LEU A 214 -23.16 3.03 -5.16
CA LEU A 214 -23.81 2.16 -4.17
C LEU A 214 -22.96 1.96 -2.91
N CYS A 215 -21.64 2.08 -2.98
CA CYS A 215 -20.78 2.13 -1.79
C CYS A 215 -20.90 3.46 -1.05
N THR A 216 -21.00 4.59 -1.75
CA THR A 216 -21.08 5.93 -1.12
C THR A 216 -22.48 6.31 -0.67
N GLY A 217 -23.52 5.75 -1.29
CA GLY A 217 -24.91 6.13 -1.03
C GLY A 217 -25.31 7.49 -1.60
N GLU A 218 -24.47 8.11 -2.43
CA GLU A 218 -24.64 9.51 -2.87
C GLU A 218 -25.87 9.75 -3.76
N LYS A 219 -26.43 8.69 -4.36
CA LYS A 219 -27.58 8.79 -5.28
C LYS A 219 -28.93 8.79 -4.55
N GLY A 220 -28.94 8.74 -3.23
CA GLY A 220 -30.15 8.90 -2.42
C GLY A 220 -31.08 7.69 -2.48
N ILE A 221 -32.37 7.92 -2.77
CA ILE A 221 -33.40 6.88 -2.79
C ILE A 221 -33.65 6.42 -4.22
N GLY A 222 -33.64 5.10 -4.42
CA GLY A 222 -33.88 4.48 -5.71
C GLY A 222 -35.34 4.61 -6.15
N PRO A 223 -35.61 5.01 -7.40
CA PRO A 223 -36.96 5.29 -7.87
C PRO A 223 -37.82 4.03 -8.03
N VAL A 224 -37.22 2.85 -8.20
CA VAL A 224 -37.97 1.61 -8.43
C VAL A 224 -38.30 0.88 -7.13
N THR A 225 -37.35 0.78 -6.21
CA THR A 225 -37.50 0.04 -4.95
C THR A 225 -37.98 0.93 -3.81
N GLY A 226 -37.80 2.26 -3.93
CA GLY A 226 -38.04 3.21 -2.86
C GLY A 226 -37.10 3.04 -1.67
N LYS A 227 -35.97 2.34 -1.85
CA LYS A 227 -34.94 2.10 -0.82
C LYS A 227 -33.70 2.94 -1.08
N PRO A 228 -32.86 3.21 -0.07
CA PRO A 228 -31.57 3.85 -0.28
C PRO A 228 -30.70 3.07 -1.27
N LEU A 229 -30.11 3.76 -2.23
CA LEU A 229 -29.10 3.24 -3.16
C LEU A 229 -27.75 3.11 -2.43
N HIS A 230 -27.67 2.21 -1.45
CA HIS A 230 -26.53 2.11 -0.55
C HIS A 230 -26.34 0.69 0.00
N TYR A 231 -25.12 0.14 -0.12
CA TYR A 231 -24.79 -1.20 0.40
C TYR A 231 -24.70 -1.31 1.92
N LYS A 232 -24.61 -0.19 2.63
CA LYS A 232 -24.53 -0.19 4.09
C LYS A 232 -25.72 -0.92 4.72
N GLY A 233 -25.42 -1.99 5.45
CA GLY A 233 -26.37 -2.85 6.12
C GLY A 233 -26.99 -3.94 5.25
N THR A 234 -26.48 -4.15 4.03
CA THR A 234 -26.81 -5.34 3.21
C THR A 234 -25.95 -6.54 3.62
N VAL A 235 -26.32 -7.73 3.18
CA VAL A 235 -25.68 -9.00 3.55
C VAL A 235 -25.21 -9.77 2.31
N PHE A 236 -24.23 -10.66 2.50
CA PHE A 236 -23.96 -11.74 1.57
C PHE A 236 -24.94 -12.87 1.86
N TYR A 237 -25.98 -12.99 1.04
CA TYR A 237 -27.13 -13.87 1.30
C TYR A 237 -26.93 -15.30 0.80
N LYS A 238 -25.96 -15.52 -0.10
CA LYS A 238 -25.58 -16.83 -0.60
C LYS A 238 -24.07 -16.93 -0.60
N ILE A 239 -23.54 -17.97 0.05
CA ILE A 239 -22.10 -18.22 0.12
C ILE A 239 -21.91 -19.71 -0.08
N ASP A 240 -21.38 -20.10 -1.24
CA ASP A 240 -21.02 -21.47 -1.53
C ASP A 240 -19.51 -21.62 -1.39
N GLN A 241 -19.10 -22.42 -0.40
CA GLN A 241 -17.70 -22.68 -0.10
C GLN A 241 -16.99 -23.18 -1.35
N ARG A 242 -15.82 -22.61 -1.66
CA ARG A 242 -15.03 -22.95 -2.86
C ARG A 242 -15.68 -22.61 -4.19
N LEU A 243 -16.79 -21.87 -4.20
CA LEU A 243 -17.32 -21.23 -5.39
C LEU A 243 -17.30 -19.72 -5.19
N ALA A 244 -18.37 -19.13 -4.68
CA ALA A 244 -18.46 -17.68 -4.57
C ALA A 244 -19.50 -17.26 -3.52
N ALA A 245 -19.47 -15.98 -3.16
CA ALA A 245 -20.55 -15.32 -2.44
C ALA A 245 -21.33 -14.38 -3.34
N GLU A 246 -22.62 -14.24 -3.09
CA GLU A 246 -23.49 -13.23 -3.69
C GLU A 246 -24.02 -12.29 -2.60
N GLY A 247 -23.98 -10.99 -2.89
CA GLY A 247 -24.44 -9.93 -2.00
C GLY A 247 -25.05 -8.77 -2.78
N GLY A 248 -25.27 -7.65 -2.10
CA GLY A 248 -25.64 -6.38 -2.74
C GLY A 248 -27.12 -6.18 -3.04
N ASP A 249 -28.02 -7.01 -2.51
CA ASP A 249 -29.46 -6.71 -2.59
C ASP A 249 -29.81 -5.56 -1.62
N ILE A 250 -29.93 -4.35 -2.18
CA ILE A 250 -30.28 -3.13 -1.45
C ILE A 250 -31.79 -3.00 -1.16
N GLU A 251 -32.63 -3.80 -1.84
CA GLU A 251 -34.09 -3.75 -1.68
C GLU A 251 -34.54 -4.58 -0.48
N ASN A 252 -34.02 -5.80 -0.39
CA ASN A 252 -34.28 -6.74 0.69
C ASN A 252 -33.00 -7.01 1.46
N LYS A 253 -32.91 -6.49 2.70
CA LYS A 253 -31.73 -6.64 3.55
C LYS A 253 -31.37 -8.08 3.92
N LYS A 254 -32.29 -9.05 3.74
CA LYS A 254 -31.98 -10.49 3.88
C LYS A 254 -31.46 -11.14 2.60
N GLY A 255 -31.51 -10.40 1.50
CA GLY A 255 -31.03 -10.76 0.18
C GLY A 255 -31.91 -11.71 -0.61
N ARG A 256 -31.90 -11.51 -1.92
CA ARG A 256 -32.52 -12.35 -2.93
C ARG A 256 -31.80 -12.13 -4.26
N ALA A 257 -31.62 -13.19 -5.03
CA ALA A 257 -31.14 -13.09 -6.41
C ALA A 257 -32.02 -12.14 -7.24
N GLY A 258 -31.39 -11.16 -7.90
CA GLY A 258 -32.03 -10.10 -8.67
C GLY A 258 -32.88 -9.10 -7.88
N GLY A 259 -32.70 -9.03 -6.56
CA GLY A 259 -33.22 -7.92 -5.77
C GLY A 259 -32.46 -6.62 -6.03
N GLY A 260 -33.05 -5.50 -5.63
CA GLY A 260 -32.42 -4.19 -5.75
C GLY A 260 -32.60 -3.54 -7.13
N GLU A 261 -31.86 -2.46 -7.35
CA GLU A 261 -31.85 -1.69 -8.59
C GLU A 261 -30.47 -1.05 -8.82
N CYS A 262 -30.20 -0.62 -10.05
CA CYS A 262 -29.01 0.16 -10.40
C CYS A 262 -29.21 1.66 -10.17
N ILE A 263 -28.14 2.44 -10.30
CA ILE A 263 -28.16 3.90 -10.05
C ILE A 263 -28.73 4.76 -11.19
N TYR A 264 -29.00 4.18 -12.38
CA TYR A 264 -29.23 4.97 -13.59
C TYR A 264 -30.67 5.47 -13.76
N GLY A 265 -31.58 5.11 -12.85
CA GLY A 265 -32.92 5.69 -12.73
C GLY A 265 -33.89 5.39 -13.88
N ASN A 266 -33.45 4.73 -14.95
CA ASN A 266 -34.26 4.32 -16.10
C ASN A 266 -34.86 2.91 -15.97
N GLY A 267 -34.64 2.24 -14.84
CA GLY A 267 -35.13 0.90 -14.57
C GLY A 267 -34.35 0.23 -13.43
N ARG A 268 -34.60 -1.06 -13.22
CA ARG A 268 -33.85 -1.86 -12.23
C ARG A 268 -32.45 -2.23 -12.69
N TYR A 269 -32.26 -2.33 -14.00
CA TYR A 269 -31.09 -2.96 -14.59
C TYR A 269 -30.44 -2.11 -15.66
N PHE A 270 -29.16 -2.37 -15.93
CA PHE A 270 -28.39 -1.84 -17.05
C PHE A 270 -27.71 -2.95 -17.85
N GLU A 271 -27.27 -2.60 -19.06
CA GLU A 271 -26.63 -3.47 -20.04
C GLU A 271 -25.25 -4.00 -19.60
N ASP A 272 -24.82 -5.12 -20.17
CA ASP A 272 -23.45 -5.62 -20.01
C ASP A 272 -22.49 -4.71 -20.78
N GLU A 273 -21.35 -4.39 -20.17
CA GLU A 273 -20.42 -3.43 -20.75
C GLU A 273 -19.35 -4.11 -21.63
N ASN A 274 -18.56 -5.01 -21.06
CA ASN A 274 -17.72 -5.97 -21.79
C ASN A 274 -17.33 -7.16 -20.90
N PHE A 275 -16.62 -8.13 -21.49
CA PHE A 275 -16.16 -9.35 -20.83
C PHE A 275 -14.65 -9.57 -20.98
N GLU A 276 -13.86 -8.49 -21.04
CA GLU A 276 -12.40 -8.59 -21.26
C GLU A 276 -11.66 -9.20 -20.07
N ARG A 277 -12.17 -8.99 -18.85
CA ARG A 277 -11.59 -9.50 -17.60
C ARG A 277 -12.19 -10.87 -17.25
N THR A 278 -11.35 -11.75 -16.75
CA THR A 278 -11.71 -13.10 -16.28
C THR A 278 -11.89 -13.16 -14.77
N HIS A 279 -12.60 -14.18 -14.30
CA HIS A 279 -12.87 -14.39 -12.88
C HIS A 279 -11.75 -15.19 -12.22
N GLU A 280 -11.20 -14.64 -11.14
CA GLU A 280 -10.17 -15.25 -10.29
C GLU A 280 -10.44 -14.94 -8.82
N ARG A 281 -9.61 -15.46 -7.90
CA ARG A 281 -9.87 -15.30 -6.47
C ARG A 281 -9.79 -13.81 -6.10
N GLY A 282 -10.84 -13.32 -5.45
CA GLY A 282 -10.94 -11.91 -5.03
C GLY A 282 -11.48 -10.96 -6.10
N THR A 283 -11.84 -11.41 -7.30
CA THR A 283 -12.57 -10.55 -8.26
C THR A 283 -14.03 -10.38 -7.85
N LEU A 284 -14.59 -9.22 -8.23
CA LEU A 284 -16.01 -8.93 -8.15
C LEU A 284 -16.62 -8.85 -9.55
N SER A 285 -17.78 -9.45 -9.72
CA SER A 285 -18.57 -9.39 -10.96
C SER A 285 -20.04 -9.19 -10.70
N MET A 286 -20.79 -8.73 -11.70
CA MET A 286 -22.23 -8.52 -11.54
C MET A 286 -22.98 -9.83 -11.40
N ALA A 287 -23.84 -9.94 -10.39
CA ALA A 287 -24.79 -11.04 -10.28
C ALA A 287 -26.03 -10.68 -11.10
N LEU A 288 -26.28 -11.45 -12.15
CA LEU A 288 -27.40 -11.23 -13.06
C LEU A 288 -28.69 -11.82 -12.49
N PHE A 289 -29.83 -11.15 -12.74
CA PHE A 289 -31.15 -11.72 -12.46
C PHE A 289 -31.56 -12.77 -13.50
N ASP A 290 -31.24 -12.51 -14.77
CA ASP A 290 -31.52 -13.38 -15.92
C ASP A 290 -30.35 -13.28 -16.94
N ARG A 291 -30.45 -13.93 -18.09
CA ARG A 291 -29.38 -13.94 -19.10
C ARG A 291 -29.09 -12.56 -19.70
N GLY A 292 -27.91 -12.04 -19.40
CA GLY A 292 -27.33 -10.82 -19.98
C GLY A 292 -28.14 -9.56 -19.69
N ASN A 293 -27.48 -8.39 -19.69
CA ASN A 293 -28.10 -7.07 -19.61
C ASN A 293 -29.09 -6.88 -18.44
N THR A 294 -28.90 -7.61 -17.34
CA THR A 294 -29.73 -7.52 -16.13
C THR A 294 -28.90 -7.13 -14.91
N ASN A 295 -27.90 -6.26 -15.12
CA ASN A 295 -27.02 -5.78 -14.07
C ASN A 295 -27.78 -4.82 -13.14
N GLY A 296 -27.96 -5.18 -11.87
CA GLY A 296 -28.62 -4.36 -10.86
C GLY A 296 -27.63 -3.84 -9.81
N SER A 297 -27.90 -4.16 -8.55
CA SER A 297 -27.01 -3.91 -7.40
C SER A 297 -26.38 -5.19 -6.86
N THR A 298 -26.86 -6.36 -7.24
CA THR A 298 -26.31 -7.63 -6.76
C THR A 298 -24.96 -7.94 -7.42
N PHE A 299 -24.02 -8.46 -6.64
CA PHE A 299 -22.66 -8.78 -7.10
C PHE A 299 -22.19 -10.13 -6.56
N ILE A 300 -21.20 -10.70 -7.25
CA ILE A 300 -20.50 -11.93 -6.92
C ILE A 300 -19.11 -11.57 -6.37
N LEU A 301 -18.67 -12.24 -5.30
CA LEU A 301 -17.29 -12.26 -4.81
C LEU A 301 -16.70 -13.66 -5.01
N CYS A 302 -15.67 -13.76 -5.85
CA CYS A 302 -15.08 -15.02 -6.29
C CYS A 302 -14.07 -15.60 -5.28
N PHE A 303 -14.19 -16.90 -4.97
CA PHE A 303 -13.25 -17.61 -4.08
C PHE A 303 -12.24 -18.52 -4.80
N ARG A 304 -12.45 -18.87 -6.06
CA ARG A 304 -11.53 -19.75 -6.80
C ARG A 304 -10.55 -18.99 -7.66
N ASP A 305 -9.42 -19.62 -7.95
CA ASP A 305 -8.43 -19.06 -8.86
C ASP A 305 -8.94 -18.95 -10.32
N GLU A 306 -9.94 -19.76 -10.71
CA GLU A 306 -10.54 -19.72 -12.06
C GLU A 306 -12.05 -20.04 -12.05
N PHE A 307 -12.85 -19.32 -12.86
CA PHE A 307 -14.27 -19.64 -13.15
C PHE A 307 -14.61 -19.62 -14.64
N ARG A 308 -14.22 -20.68 -15.35
CA ARG A 308 -14.50 -20.84 -16.79
C ARG A 308 -15.99 -20.78 -17.18
N HIS A 309 -16.91 -20.95 -16.24
CA HIS A 309 -18.36 -20.92 -16.48
C HIS A 309 -18.99 -19.55 -16.23
N LEU A 310 -18.26 -18.60 -15.60
CA LEU A 310 -18.72 -17.23 -15.40
C LEU A 310 -18.10 -16.28 -16.44
N ASP A 311 -16.90 -16.62 -16.94
CA ASP A 311 -16.21 -15.87 -17.98
C ASP A 311 -17.07 -15.72 -19.25
N GLY A 312 -17.12 -14.50 -19.80
CA GLY A 312 -17.95 -14.18 -20.96
C GLY A 312 -19.45 -14.04 -20.68
N CYS A 313 -19.89 -14.26 -19.44
CA CYS A 313 -21.31 -14.17 -19.04
C CYS A 313 -21.57 -13.13 -17.97
N HIS A 314 -20.62 -12.89 -17.07
CA HIS A 314 -20.74 -11.93 -15.97
C HIS A 314 -19.68 -10.84 -16.11
N VAL A 315 -20.10 -9.57 -16.00
CA VAL A 315 -19.19 -8.42 -16.11
C VAL A 315 -18.32 -8.33 -14.86
N VAL A 316 -17.02 -8.59 -15.00
CA VAL A 316 -16.02 -8.38 -13.94
C VAL A 316 -15.70 -6.89 -13.86
N PHE A 317 -15.86 -6.29 -12.68
CA PHE A 317 -15.75 -4.84 -12.50
C PHE A 317 -14.77 -4.38 -11.42
N GLY A 318 -14.20 -5.31 -10.65
CA GLY A 318 -13.21 -4.95 -9.65
C GLY A 318 -12.48 -6.13 -9.04
N LYS A 319 -11.49 -5.83 -8.20
CA LYS A 319 -10.70 -6.83 -7.48
C LYS A 319 -10.33 -6.35 -6.09
N VAL A 320 -10.36 -7.26 -5.12
CA VAL A 320 -9.89 -7.02 -3.76
C VAL A 320 -8.36 -6.81 -3.79
N ILE A 321 -7.91 -5.65 -3.33
CA ILE A 321 -6.49 -5.27 -3.25
C ILE A 321 -5.95 -5.25 -1.82
N LYS A 322 -6.83 -5.21 -0.81
CA LYS A 322 -6.50 -5.40 0.62
C LYS A 322 -7.66 -6.11 1.32
N GLY A 323 -7.36 -6.97 2.30
CA GLY A 323 -8.37 -7.73 3.03
C GLY A 323 -8.70 -9.10 2.42
N MET A 324 -7.76 -9.74 1.72
CA MET A 324 -7.95 -11.10 1.17
C MET A 324 -8.16 -12.16 2.27
N GLU A 325 -7.64 -11.93 3.46
CA GLU A 325 -7.93 -12.71 4.66
C GLU A 325 -9.42 -12.64 5.05
N ILE A 326 -10.09 -11.52 4.77
CA ILE A 326 -11.54 -11.37 5.00
C ILE A 326 -12.33 -12.16 3.95
N VAL A 327 -11.90 -12.16 2.69
CA VAL A 327 -12.49 -13.02 1.64
C VAL A 327 -12.48 -14.48 2.07
N THR A 328 -11.37 -14.93 2.68
CA THR A 328 -11.23 -16.28 3.22
C THR A 328 -12.20 -16.53 4.38
N LYS A 329 -12.33 -15.59 5.33
CA LYS A 329 -13.30 -15.69 6.44
C LYS A 329 -14.76 -15.73 5.95
N ILE A 330 -15.10 -14.98 4.90
CA ILE A 330 -16.43 -14.99 4.28
C ILE A 330 -16.68 -16.36 3.64
N GLU A 331 -15.71 -16.91 2.91
CA GLU A 331 -15.79 -18.25 2.32
C GLU A 331 -16.03 -19.33 3.39
N ASP A 332 -15.28 -19.28 4.51
CA ASP A 332 -15.33 -20.29 5.57
C ASP A 332 -16.71 -20.45 6.21
N VAL A 333 -17.55 -19.40 6.20
CA VAL A 333 -18.91 -19.46 6.73
C VAL A 333 -19.97 -19.85 5.69
N GLY A 334 -19.56 -20.20 4.47
CA GLY A 334 -20.47 -20.67 3.43
C GLY A 334 -21.06 -22.05 3.69
N SER A 335 -22.24 -22.31 3.13
CA SER A 335 -22.84 -23.65 3.10
C SER A 335 -23.84 -23.78 1.94
N PRO A 336 -24.19 -25.01 1.52
CA PRO A 336 -25.20 -25.23 0.48
C PRO A 336 -26.59 -24.66 0.81
N LYS A 337 -26.88 -24.35 2.10
CA LYS A 337 -28.16 -23.77 2.55
C LYS A 337 -28.10 -22.25 2.74
N GLY A 338 -26.99 -21.61 2.35
CA GLY A 338 -26.67 -20.24 2.72
C GLY A 338 -25.67 -20.18 3.88
N PRO A 339 -25.22 -18.98 4.28
CA PRO A 339 -24.14 -18.85 5.23
C PRO A 339 -24.55 -19.31 6.65
N ILE A 340 -23.64 -19.97 7.35
CA ILE A 340 -23.88 -20.47 8.73
C ILE A 340 -23.92 -19.35 9.77
N GLN A 341 -23.34 -18.19 9.44
CA GLN A 341 -23.39 -16.95 10.21
C GLN A 341 -23.69 -15.80 9.25
N GLU A 342 -24.44 -14.80 9.70
CA GLU A 342 -24.72 -13.63 8.86
C GLU A 342 -23.42 -12.89 8.54
N VAL A 343 -23.17 -12.62 7.25
CA VAL A 343 -22.06 -11.80 6.78
C VAL A 343 -22.63 -10.48 6.28
N LYS A 344 -22.33 -9.39 6.98
CA LYS A 344 -22.96 -8.09 6.76
C LYS A 344 -21.93 -7.02 6.43
N ILE A 345 -22.31 -6.13 5.51
CA ILE A 345 -21.57 -4.92 5.20
C ILE A 345 -21.99 -3.86 6.21
N GLU A 346 -21.20 -3.65 7.26
CA GLU A 346 -21.50 -2.69 8.33
C GLU A 346 -21.36 -1.23 7.86
N ASN A 347 -20.38 -0.99 6.99
CA ASN A 347 -20.11 0.31 6.42
C ASN A 347 -19.40 0.14 5.07
N CYS A 348 -19.51 1.15 4.20
CA CYS A 348 -18.86 1.15 2.91
C CYS A 348 -18.66 2.60 2.43
N GLY A 349 -17.81 2.77 1.43
CA GLY A 349 -17.57 4.07 0.81
C GLY A 349 -16.40 4.04 -0.17
N GLU A 350 -16.10 5.21 -0.72
CA GLU A 350 -14.91 5.45 -1.55
C GLU A 350 -13.76 5.95 -0.66
N LEU A 351 -12.53 5.51 -0.96
CA LEU A 351 -11.33 5.98 -0.28
C LEU A 351 -10.90 7.33 -0.83
N SER A 352 -10.56 8.27 0.07
CA SER A 352 -9.85 9.49 -0.31
C SER A 352 -8.42 9.20 -0.76
N GLU A 353 -7.78 10.14 -1.45
CA GLU A 353 -6.39 10.00 -1.90
C GLU A 353 -5.41 9.70 -0.75
N ASP A 354 -5.60 10.34 0.41
CA ASP A 354 -4.82 10.06 1.63
C ASP A 354 -5.01 8.62 2.12
N GLN A 355 -6.23 8.09 1.99
CA GLN A 355 -6.54 6.71 2.40
C GLN A 355 -6.00 5.68 1.42
N LYS A 356 -5.99 5.98 0.11
CA LYS A 356 -5.38 5.12 -0.92
C LYS A 356 -3.87 4.96 -0.69
N SER A 357 -3.21 6.06 -0.35
CA SER A 357 -1.77 6.08 -0.03
C SER A 357 -1.40 5.10 1.10
N ASN A 358 -2.26 4.96 2.11
CA ASN A 358 -2.07 4.01 3.21
C ASN A 358 -2.33 2.54 2.84
N VAL A 359 -3.09 2.26 1.77
CA VAL A 359 -3.39 0.89 1.31
C VAL A 359 -2.27 0.32 0.44
N MET A 360 -1.57 1.16 -0.32
CA MET A 360 -0.45 0.75 -1.19
C MET A 360 0.82 0.27 -0.43
N VAL A 361 0.78 0.28 0.91
CA VAL A 361 1.88 -0.19 1.76
C VAL A 361 1.54 -1.58 2.35
N PRO A 362 2.30 -2.65 2.01
CA PRO A 362 2.15 -3.98 2.59
C PRO A 362 2.50 -3.99 4.08
N ASP A 363 1.68 -4.70 4.85
CA ASP A 363 1.95 -5.04 6.24
C ASP A 363 2.99 -6.17 6.30
N GLU A 364 4.30 -5.87 6.35
CA GLU A 364 5.31 -6.79 6.88
C GLU A 364 6.66 -6.10 7.13
N GLY A 365 7.18 -6.25 8.36
CA GLY A 365 8.61 -6.30 8.73
C GLY A 365 9.53 -5.14 8.32
N THR A 366 10.16 -4.50 9.30
CA THR A 366 11.21 -3.49 9.12
C THR A 366 12.44 -4.03 8.36
N ALA A 367 12.38 -4.03 7.03
CA ALA A 367 13.52 -4.19 6.14
C ALA A 367 13.70 -2.91 5.33
N PHE A 368 14.94 -2.43 5.23
CA PHE A 368 15.32 -1.30 4.37
C PHE A 368 15.65 -1.88 2.99
N LEU A 369 14.82 -1.60 1.99
CA LEU A 369 15.01 -2.13 0.65
C LEU A 369 15.20 -0.98 -0.34
N ILE A 370 16.20 -1.08 -1.21
CA ILE A 370 16.60 0.01 -2.11
C ILE A 370 16.15 -0.26 -3.54
N HIS A 371 15.63 0.76 -4.22
CA HIS A 371 15.46 0.83 -5.68
C HIS A 371 16.52 1.77 -6.30
N LYS A 372 17.07 1.40 -7.46
CA LYS A 372 18.05 2.19 -8.24
C LYS A 372 17.43 2.56 -9.58
N THR A 373 17.35 3.85 -9.90
CA THR A 373 16.99 4.33 -11.25
C THR A 373 18.24 4.35 -12.14
N SER A 374 18.06 3.90 -13.38
CA SER A 374 19.08 3.85 -14.44
C SER A 374 19.05 5.09 -15.32
#